data_AF-A0A2U1JBE3-F1
#
_entry.id   AF-A0A2U1JBE3-F1
#
_cell.length_a   1.000
_cell.length_b   1.000
_cell.length_c   1.000
_cell.angle_alpha   90.00
_cell.angle_beta   90.00
_cell.angle_gamma   90.00
#
_symmetry.space_group_name_H-M   'P 1'
#
loop_
_entity.id
_entity.type
_entity.pdbx_description
1 polymer ?
#
loop_
_entity_poly.entity_id
_entity_poly.type
_entity_poly.pdbx_seq_one_letter_code
_entity_poly.pdbx_strand_id
1 'polypeptide(L)'
;MINALQITMEVQLDIPVPDTSEVCAGLPNGTGNWVYLDTTCICVNGGATSCSKPDGAAVDPNMICMMIHGGATWTTATQNCSCNDNGSPNCVNTPTPYEQCVAAHNGSATWSDPDKTCTCETDGSITCVDIPVPPTPYEQCVAAHNGSATWSDPDKTCTCETDGSITCVDIPVPDTSDVCAGLPNGTGNWVYEDTTCVCSNGGATSCTNTSGAAVDPNMICMVIHGGATWSTTTQNCSCNDDGSPNCVNI
;
A
#
# COMPACT_ATOMS: atom_id res chain seq x y z
N MET A 1 -89.75 29.64 4.04
CA MET A 1 -88.58 30.46 3.67
C MET A 1 -88.06 31.10 4.94
N ILE A 2 -86.86 30.72 5.39
CA ILE A 2 -85.78 31.56 5.92
C ILE A 2 -84.57 30.63 5.97
N ASN A 3 -83.53 31.03 5.25
CA ASN A 3 -82.25 30.37 5.11
C ASN A 3 -81.27 31.15 6.00
N ALA A 4 -80.48 30.47 6.84
CA ALA A 4 -79.30 31.07 7.44
C ALA A 4 -78.25 29.99 7.71
N LEU A 5 -77.11 30.19 7.07
CA LEU A 5 -75.89 29.38 7.07
C LEU A 5 -75.14 29.45 8.42
N GLN A 6 -74.45 28.34 8.72
CA GLN A 6 -73.17 28.13 9.42
C GLN A 6 -72.46 29.30 10.12
N ILE A 7 -71.80 29.00 11.26
CA ILE A 7 -70.33 28.98 11.39
C ILE A 7 -69.98 28.02 12.54
N THR A 8 -69.27 26.94 12.20
CA THR A 8 -68.56 26.08 13.15
C THR A 8 -67.30 26.80 13.60
N MET A 9 -67.14 26.98 14.91
CA MET A 9 -65.89 27.42 15.55
C MET A 9 -64.87 26.30 15.41
N GLU A 10 -63.89 26.46 14.51
CA GLU A 10 -62.72 25.59 14.49
C GLU A 10 -61.74 26.05 15.57
N VAL A 11 -61.38 25.11 16.44
CA VAL A 11 -60.28 25.23 17.39
C VAL A 11 -58.99 25.37 16.58
N GLN A 12 -58.41 26.56 16.56
CA GLN A 12 -57.06 26.76 16.06
C GLN A 12 -56.11 25.94 16.94
N LEU A 13 -55.53 24.90 16.35
CA LEU A 13 -54.43 24.14 16.91
C LEU A 13 -53.26 25.12 17.06
N ASP A 14 -52.81 25.39 18.29
CA ASP A 14 -51.61 26.20 18.55
C ASP A 14 -50.41 25.53 17.85
N ILE A 15 -50.09 26.01 16.64
CA ILE A 15 -48.83 25.75 15.99
C ILE A 15 -47.79 26.52 16.79
N PRO A 16 -46.74 25.88 17.34
CA PRO A 16 -45.70 26.61 18.05
C PRO A 16 -45.11 27.65 17.10
N VAL A 17 -45.27 28.93 17.46
CA VAL A 17 -44.66 30.06 16.76
C VAL A 17 -43.15 29.82 16.78
N PRO A 18 -42.47 29.78 15.61
CA PRO A 18 -41.02 29.55 15.58
C PRO A 18 -40.33 30.63 16.40
N ASP A 19 -39.29 30.24 17.13
CA ASP A 19 -38.51 31.08 18.03
C ASP A 19 -38.05 32.37 17.33
N THR A 20 -38.79 33.46 17.53
CA THR A 20 -38.40 34.80 17.09
C THR A 20 -37.65 35.55 18.18
N SER A 21 -37.02 34.88 19.15
CA SER A 21 -36.50 35.50 20.40
C SER A 21 -35.59 36.73 20.22
N GLU A 22 -35.05 36.98 19.03
CA GLU A 22 -34.31 38.20 18.68
C GLU A 22 -35.20 39.36 18.22
N VAL A 23 -36.32 39.09 17.53
CA VAL A 23 -37.40 40.08 17.37
C VAL A 23 -38.11 40.16 18.71
N CYS A 24 -38.39 41.38 19.19
CA CYS A 24 -38.88 41.62 20.56
C CYS A 24 -37.81 41.47 21.66
N ALA A 25 -36.56 41.11 21.34
CA ALA A 25 -35.46 41.13 22.29
C ALA A 25 -35.27 42.56 22.84
N GLY A 26 -35.13 42.68 24.16
CA GLY A 26 -34.98 43.97 24.83
C GLY A 26 -36.28 44.70 25.16
N LEU A 27 -37.45 44.17 24.78
CA LEU A 27 -38.73 44.68 25.27
C LEU A 27 -38.99 44.17 26.71
N PRO A 28 -39.53 45.00 27.61
CA PRO A 28 -39.92 44.55 28.95
C PRO A 28 -40.89 43.37 28.88
N ASN A 29 -40.52 42.24 29.47
CA ASN A 29 -41.28 40.97 29.40
C ASN A 29 -41.58 40.47 27.97
N GLY A 30 -40.75 40.84 26.98
CA GLY A 30 -40.91 40.42 25.59
C GLY A 30 -42.21 40.89 24.94
N THR A 31 -42.83 41.94 25.47
CA THR A 31 -44.14 42.45 25.03
C THR A 31 -44.04 43.92 24.64
N GLY A 32 -44.63 44.29 23.51
CA GLY A 32 -44.62 45.67 23.01
C GLY A 32 -44.48 45.75 21.50
N ASN A 33 -44.12 46.92 20.98
CA ASN A 33 -43.89 47.11 19.56
C ASN A 33 -42.40 47.10 19.27
N TRP A 34 -41.97 46.18 18.41
CA TRP A 34 -40.63 46.19 17.84
C TRP A 34 -40.70 46.85 16.47
N VAL A 35 -39.82 47.81 16.21
CA VAL A 35 -39.81 48.58 14.96
C VAL A 35 -38.42 48.48 14.33
N TYR A 36 -38.39 48.09 13.06
CA TYR A 36 -37.17 48.08 12.26
C TYR A 36 -37.47 48.57 10.85
N LEU A 37 -36.71 49.58 10.42
CA LEU A 37 -36.99 50.35 9.21
C LEU A 37 -38.45 50.84 9.20
N ASP A 38 -39.26 50.40 8.24
CA ASP A 38 -40.68 50.68 8.09
C ASP A 38 -41.56 49.52 8.55
N THR A 39 -41.03 48.49 9.21
CA THR A 39 -41.84 47.38 9.72
C THR A 39 -42.08 47.53 11.22
N THR A 40 -43.35 47.46 11.63
CA THR A 40 -43.74 47.38 13.05
C THR A 40 -44.29 45.99 13.34
N CYS A 41 -43.70 45.31 14.31
CA CYS A 41 -44.13 44.02 14.84
C CYS A 41 -44.73 44.17 16.24
N ILE A 42 -45.87 43.52 16.48
CA ILE A 42 -46.47 43.38 17.81
C ILE A 42 -45.88 42.12 18.44
N CYS A 43 -45.35 42.28 19.65
CA CYS A 43 -44.66 41.25 20.41
C CYS A 43 -45.48 40.83 21.62
N VAL A 44 -45.58 39.52 21.87
CA VAL A 44 -46.20 38.94 23.06
C VAL A 44 -45.33 37.79 23.56
N ASN A 45 -44.93 37.83 24.84
CA ASN A 45 -44.12 36.79 25.49
C ASN A 45 -42.82 36.42 24.74
N GLY A 46 -42.20 37.40 24.06
CA GLY A 46 -40.96 37.21 23.30
C GLY A 46 -41.16 36.73 21.86
N GLY A 47 -42.41 36.49 21.42
CA GLY A 47 -42.76 36.14 20.05
C GLY A 47 -43.43 37.30 19.30
N ALA A 48 -43.09 37.52 18.04
CA ALA A 48 -43.85 38.42 17.17
C ALA A 48 -45.19 37.76 16.79
N THR A 49 -46.31 38.40 17.13
CA THR A 49 -47.67 37.91 16.83
C THR A 49 -48.26 38.49 15.55
N SER A 50 -47.77 39.65 15.10
CA SER A 50 -48.11 40.24 13.79
C SER A 50 -47.10 41.31 13.40
N CYS A 51 -46.88 41.50 12.10
CA CYS A 51 -46.02 42.57 11.58
C CYS A 51 -46.69 43.27 10.40
N SER A 52 -46.54 44.60 10.34
CA SER A 52 -47.19 45.45 9.33
C SER A 52 -46.29 46.63 8.93
N LYS A 53 -46.48 47.11 7.71
CA LYS A 53 -45.90 48.36 7.21
C LYS A 53 -46.84 49.56 7.48
N PRO A 54 -46.37 50.82 7.40
CA PRO A 54 -47.16 52.03 7.58
C PRO A 54 -48.40 52.13 6.69
N ASP A 55 -48.36 51.49 5.52
CA ASP A 55 -49.48 51.42 4.57
C ASP A 55 -50.51 50.32 4.92
N GLY A 56 -50.29 49.58 6.02
CA GLY A 56 -51.12 48.47 6.47
C GLY A 56 -50.87 47.16 5.71
N ALA A 57 -49.86 47.10 4.83
CA ALA A 57 -49.53 45.87 4.13
C ALA A 57 -49.00 44.81 5.11
N ALA A 58 -49.48 43.58 4.92
CA ALA A 58 -48.95 42.41 5.63
C ALA A 58 -47.47 42.23 5.29
N VAL A 59 -46.67 41.91 6.29
CA VAL A 59 -45.24 41.64 6.12
C VAL A 59 -45.04 40.15 5.85
N ASP A 60 -44.24 39.85 4.84
CA ASP A 60 -43.85 38.49 4.48
C ASP A 60 -43.09 37.83 5.66
N PRO A 61 -43.54 36.68 6.19
CA PRO A 61 -42.84 35.94 7.24
C PRO A 61 -41.38 35.62 6.91
N ASN A 62 -41.05 35.35 5.64
CA ASN A 62 -39.68 35.12 5.20
C ASN A 62 -38.79 36.35 5.44
N MET A 63 -39.33 37.55 5.19
CA MET A 63 -38.62 38.82 5.39
C MET A 63 -38.27 39.05 6.87
N ILE A 64 -39.15 38.63 7.79
CA ILE A 64 -38.90 38.72 9.24
C ILE A 64 -37.71 37.82 9.63
N CYS A 65 -37.69 36.57 9.15
CA CYS A 65 -36.59 35.64 9.37
C CYS A 65 -35.25 36.20 8.84
N MET A 66 -35.26 36.78 7.63
CA MET A 66 -34.07 37.39 7.05
C MET A 66 -33.53 38.55 7.88
N MET A 67 -34.42 39.35 8.47
CA MET A 67 -34.04 40.48 9.32
C MET A 67 -33.38 40.02 10.63
N ILE A 68 -33.92 38.96 11.25
CA ILE A 68 -33.37 38.37 12.47
C ILE A 68 -31.92 37.93 12.22
N HIS A 69 -31.70 37.12 11.19
CA HIS A 69 -30.40 36.48 10.95
C HIS A 69 -29.46 37.29 10.05
N GLY A 70 -29.85 38.51 9.65
CA GLY A 70 -29.03 39.40 8.82
C GLY A 70 -28.89 38.95 7.35
N GLY A 71 -29.77 38.07 6.87
CA GLY A 71 -29.77 37.59 5.49
C GLY A 71 -30.68 36.37 5.24
N ALA A 72 -30.81 35.97 3.97
CA ALA A 72 -31.57 34.77 3.56
C ALA A 72 -30.95 33.45 4.03
N THR A 73 -29.64 33.46 4.27
CA THR A 73 -28.86 32.35 4.78
C THR A 73 -27.85 32.85 5.82
N TRP A 74 -27.55 32.00 6.81
CA TRP A 74 -26.54 32.27 7.82
C TRP A 74 -25.83 30.99 8.25
N THR A 75 -24.69 31.14 8.91
CA THR A 75 -23.87 30.05 9.44
C THR A 75 -23.74 30.17 10.93
N THR A 76 -23.85 29.04 11.63
CA THR A 76 -23.44 28.90 13.03
C THR A 76 -22.15 28.09 13.08
N ALA A 77 -21.65 27.77 14.28
CA ALA A 77 -20.47 26.92 14.43
C ALA A 77 -20.68 25.49 13.90
N THR A 78 -21.92 25.02 13.78
CA THR A 78 -22.24 23.62 13.46
C THR A 78 -23.32 23.45 12.39
N GLN A 79 -23.93 24.54 11.91
CA GLN A 79 -25.07 24.48 11.00
C GLN A 79 -25.03 25.57 9.93
N ASN A 80 -25.48 25.21 8.75
CA ASN A 80 -25.88 26.14 7.69
C ASN A 80 -27.39 26.29 7.75
N CYS A 81 -27.87 27.52 7.83
CA CYS A 81 -29.28 27.80 7.99
C CYS A 81 -29.81 28.71 6.87
N SER A 82 -31.12 28.63 6.63
CA SER A 82 -31.85 29.41 5.64
C SER A 82 -33.26 29.74 6.12
N CYS A 83 -33.89 30.77 5.56
CA CYS A 83 -35.27 31.14 5.86
C CYS A 83 -36.24 30.45 4.90
N ASN A 84 -37.23 29.73 5.43
CA ASN A 84 -38.35 29.19 4.64
C ASN A 84 -39.38 30.30 4.34
N ASP A 85 -40.29 30.05 3.39
CA ASP A 85 -41.38 30.98 3.03
C ASP A 85 -42.33 31.29 4.20
N ASN A 86 -42.49 30.35 5.13
CA ASN A 86 -43.30 30.54 6.34
C ASN A 86 -42.57 31.28 7.47
N GLY A 87 -41.35 31.77 7.23
CA GLY A 87 -40.53 32.47 8.22
C GLY A 87 -39.82 31.58 9.24
N SER A 88 -39.98 30.24 9.18
CA SER A 88 -39.23 29.34 10.04
C SER A 88 -37.78 29.19 9.54
N PRO A 89 -36.78 29.08 10.45
CA PRO A 89 -35.44 28.66 10.07
C PRO A 89 -35.45 27.20 9.56
N ASN A 90 -34.64 26.92 8.55
CA ASN A 90 -34.28 25.58 8.09
C ASN A 90 -32.76 25.44 8.23
N CYS A 91 -32.33 24.65 9.21
CA CYS A 91 -30.92 24.44 9.52
C CYS A 91 -30.50 23.01 9.24
N VAL A 92 -29.38 22.87 8.53
CA VAL A 92 -28.71 21.59 8.27
C VAL A 92 -27.33 21.62 8.92
N ASN A 93 -26.90 20.50 9.50
CA ASN A 93 -25.57 20.42 10.08
C ASN A 93 -24.50 20.67 9.01
N THR A 94 -23.48 21.47 9.36
CA THR A 94 -22.28 21.60 8.54
C THR A 94 -21.58 20.25 8.52
N PRO A 95 -21.25 19.70 7.34
CA PRO A 95 -20.51 18.45 7.25
C PRO A 95 -19.20 18.57 8.03
N THR A 96 -18.94 17.59 8.89
CA THR A 96 -17.65 17.44 9.58
C THR A 96 -16.52 17.28 8.55
N PRO A 97 -15.26 17.59 8.91
CA PRO A 97 -14.12 17.36 8.02
C PRO A 97 -14.06 15.93 7.46
N TYR A 98 -14.38 14.94 8.30
CA TYR A 98 -14.51 13.54 7.88
C TYR A 98 -15.59 13.34 6.81
N GLU A 99 -16.81 13.84 7.01
CA GLU A 99 -17.90 13.72 6.04
C GLU A 99 -17.56 14.42 4.71
N GLN A 100 -16.83 15.54 4.75
CA GLN A 100 -16.34 16.21 3.55
C GLN A 100 -15.33 15.35 2.79
N CYS A 101 -14.39 14.71 3.49
CA CYS A 101 -13.44 13.77 2.90
C CYS A 101 -14.19 12.60 2.22
N VAL A 102 -15.12 11.97 2.94
CA VAL A 102 -15.93 10.86 2.41
C VAL A 102 -16.69 11.29 1.15
N ALA A 103 -17.31 12.48 1.15
CA ALA A 103 -18.01 13.02 -0.01
C ALA A 103 -17.09 13.28 -1.20
N ALA A 104 -15.88 13.80 -0.97
CA ALA A 104 -14.87 14.01 -2.01
C ALA A 104 -14.40 12.69 -2.66
N HIS A 105 -14.52 11.57 -1.94
CA HIS A 105 -14.17 10.23 -2.39
C HIS A 105 -15.39 9.36 -2.71
N ASN A 106 -16.39 9.94 -3.37
CA ASN A 106 -17.59 9.25 -3.87
C ASN A 106 -18.39 8.50 -2.79
N GLY A 107 -18.38 9.02 -1.56
CA GLY A 107 -19.06 8.40 -0.43
C GLY A 107 -18.26 7.28 0.25
N SER A 108 -16.99 7.08 -0.12
CA SER A 108 -16.14 6.05 0.48
C SER A 108 -15.15 6.64 1.47
N ALA A 109 -15.17 6.12 2.71
CA ALA A 109 -14.16 6.46 3.71
C ALA A 109 -12.81 5.78 3.48
N THR A 110 -12.81 4.67 2.73
CA THR A 110 -11.61 3.92 2.36
C THR A 110 -11.64 3.60 0.88
N TRP A 111 -10.53 3.79 0.17
CA TRP A 111 -10.41 3.46 -1.23
C TRP A 111 -9.03 2.89 -1.56
N SER A 112 -8.94 2.15 -2.65
CA SER A 112 -7.71 1.56 -3.15
C SER A 112 -7.33 2.18 -4.48
N ASP A 113 -6.09 2.66 -4.54
CA ASP A 113 -5.35 2.87 -5.78
C ASP A 113 -4.52 1.60 -6.09
N PRO A 114 -3.92 1.45 -7.28
CA PRO A 114 -3.21 0.21 -7.65
C PRO A 114 -2.20 -0.30 -6.62
N ASP A 115 -1.50 0.61 -5.93
CA ASP A 115 -0.38 0.27 -5.05
C ASP A 115 -0.61 0.71 -3.59
N LYS A 116 -1.75 1.29 -3.24
CA LYS A 116 -2.01 1.83 -1.90
C LYS A 116 -3.49 1.80 -1.52
N THR A 117 -3.75 1.69 -0.23
CA THR A 117 -5.08 1.86 0.36
C THR A 117 -5.07 3.14 1.18
N CYS A 118 -6.03 4.03 0.93
CA CYS A 118 -6.17 5.31 1.61
C CYS A 118 -7.46 5.36 2.43
N THR A 119 -7.46 6.12 3.52
CA THR A 119 -8.57 6.26 4.45
C THR A 119 -8.72 7.70 4.91
N CYS A 120 -9.96 8.17 5.03
CA CYS A 120 -10.32 9.45 5.65
C CYS A 120 -10.21 9.37 7.17
N GLU A 121 -9.50 10.32 7.77
CA GLU A 121 -9.38 10.47 9.22
C GLU A 121 -10.46 11.40 9.79
N THR A 122 -10.66 11.34 11.10
CA THR A 122 -11.70 12.13 11.79
C THR A 122 -11.53 13.64 11.64
N ASP A 123 -10.29 14.12 11.46
CA ASP A 123 -9.94 15.51 11.21
C ASP A 123 -10.03 15.92 9.73
N GLY A 124 -10.44 15.00 8.85
CA GLY A 124 -10.55 15.19 7.41
C GLY A 124 -9.25 15.00 6.64
N SER A 125 -8.15 14.66 7.31
CA SER A 125 -6.90 14.26 6.64
C SER A 125 -7.03 12.87 6.00
N ILE A 126 -6.07 12.53 5.14
CA ILE A 126 -6.04 11.26 4.41
C ILE A 126 -4.75 10.52 4.78
N THR A 127 -4.88 9.30 5.26
CA THR A 127 -3.76 8.38 5.48
C THR A 127 -3.74 7.34 4.37
N CYS A 128 -2.58 7.08 3.75
CA CYS A 128 -2.41 6.02 2.76
C CYS A 128 -1.33 5.04 3.21
N VAL A 129 -1.59 3.75 3.03
CA VAL A 129 -0.63 2.66 3.25
C VAL A 129 -0.41 1.91 1.95
N ASP A 130 0.83 1.53 1.66
CA ASP A 130 1.13 0.73 0.47
C ASP A 130 0.46 -0.64 0.58
N ILE A 131 -0.15 -1.10 -0.50
CA ILE A 131 -0.62 -2.47 -0.61
C ILE A 131 0.63 -3.33 -0.77
N PRO A 132 0.89 -4.30 0.14
CA PRO A 132 2.06 -5.15 0.00
C PRO A 132 1.97 -5.90 -1.33
N VAL A 133 2.93 -5.64 -2.21
CA VAL A 133 3.06 -6.38 -3.46
C VAL A 133 3.36 -7.83 -3.10
N PRO A 134 2.52 -8.80 -3.49
CA PRO A 134 2.82 -10.19 -3.23
C PRO A 134 4.14 -10.58 -3.91
N PRO A 135 5.01 -11.35 -3.24
CA PRO A 135 6.30 -11.72 -3.80
C PRO A 135 6.10 -12.51 -5.09
N THR A 136 6.90 -12.22 -6.09
CA THR A 136 6.95 -12.96 -7.35
C THR A 136 7.32 -14.43 -7.10
N PRO A 137 6.97 -15.36 -8.01
CA PRO A 137 7.39 -16.75 -7.91
C PRO A 137 8.91 -16.94 -7.73
N TYR A 138 9.71 -16.10 -8.39
CA TYR A 138 11.17 -16.06 -8.22
C TYR A 138 11.57 -15.70 -6.79
N GLU A 139 11.02 -14.61 -6.23
CA GLU A 139 11.32 -14.19 -4.85
C GLU A 139 10.90 -15.25 -3.83
N GLN A 140 9.80 -15.96 -4.08
CA GLN A 140 9.37 -17.08 -3.25
C GLN A 140 10.38 -18.25 -3.32
N CYS A 141 10.88 -18.59 -4.50
CA CYS A 141 11.93 -19.61 -4.67
C CYS A 141 13.20 -19.22 -3.91
N VAL A 142 13.69 -17.99 -4.10
CA VAL A 142 14.89 -17.48 -3.41
C VAL A 142 14.71 -17.53 -1.88
N ALA A 143 13.55 -17.13 -1.36
CA ALA A 143 13.24 -17.21 0.06
C ALA A 143 13.21 -18.65 0.60
N ALA A 144 12.66 -19.61 -0.19
CA ALA A 144 12.66 -21.02 0.16
C ALA A 144 14.08 -21.62 0.23
N HIS A 145 15.05 -21.02 -0.45
CA HIS A 145 16.46 -21.43 -0.48
C HIS A 145 17.38 -20.47 0.31
N ASN A 146 16.93 -20.03 1.49
CA ASN A 146 17.70 -19.20 2.42
C ASN A 146 18.22 -17.88 1.83
N GLY A 147 17.47 -17.30 0.88
CA GLY A 147 17.86 -16.08 0.20
C GLY A 147 18.83 -16.28 -0.97
N SER A 148 19.10 -17.54 -1.36
CA SER A 148 19.99 -17.82 -2.48
C SER A 148 19.22 -18.20 -3.75
N ALA A 149 19.50 -17.50 -4.85
CA ALA A 149 18.98 -17.85 -6.17
C ALA A 149 19.67 -19.07 -6.78
N THR A 150 20.89 -19.39 -6.32
CA THR A 150 21.68 -20.53 -6.78
C THR A 150 22.27 -21.25 -5.58
N TRP A 151 22.23 -22.58 -5.56
CA TRP A 151 22.81 -23.38 -4.50
C TRP A 151 23.44 -24.66 -5.05
N SER A 152 24.36 -25.23 -4.28
CA SER A 152 25.02 -26.48 -4.63
C SER A 152 24.61 -27.57 -3.65
N ASP A 153 24.15 -28.68 -4.20
CA ASP A 153 24.09 -29.99 -3.57
C ASP A 153 25.36 -30.79 -3.95
N PRO A 154 25.70 -31.88 -3.24
CA PRO A 154 26.98 -32.58 -3.43
C PRO A 154 27.36 -32.91 -4.88
N ASP A 155 26.36 -33.18 -5.74
CA ASP A 155 26.57 -33.57 -7.13
C ASP A 155 25.91 -32.62 -8.14
N LYS A 156 25.27 -31.52 -7.70
CA LYS A 156 24.45 -30.66 -8.57
C LYS A 156 24.52 -29.19 -8.17
N THR A 157 24.42 -28.31 -9.15
CA THR A 157 24.13 -26.88 -8.93
C THR A 157 22.73 -26.58 -9.41
N CYS A 158 21.91 -26.00 -8.55
CA CYS A 158 20.51 -25.65 -8.81
C CYS A 158 20.31 -24.14 -8.81
N THR A 159 19.37 -23.63 -9.62
CA THR A 159 19.04 -22.21 -9.75
C THR A 159 17.53 -21.99 -9.81
N CYS A 160 17.05 -20.93 -9.16
CA CYS A 160 15.68 -20.43 -9.27
C CYS A 160 15.47 -19.70 -10.61
N GLU A 161 14.46 -20.12 -11.36
CA GLU A 161 14.03 -19.46 -12.60
C GLU A 161 13.01 -18.35 -12.33
N THR A 162 12.84 -17.45 -13.31
CA THR A 162 11.91 -16.30 -13.18
C THR A 162 10.46 -16.69 -12.94
N ASP A 163 10.05 -17.89 -13.35
CA ASP A 163 8.71 -18.44 -13.13
C ASP A 163 8.58 -19.18 -11.78
N GLY A 164 9.64 -19.23 -10.98
CA GLY A 164 9.72 -19.92 -9.69
C GLY A 164 10.07 -21.41 -9.79
N SER A 165 10.28 -21.94 -11.01
CA SER A 165 10.80 -23.29 -11.18
C SER A 165 12.29 -23.39 -10.81
N ILE A 166 12.79 -24.62 -10.66
CA ILE A 166 14.18 -24.90 -10.28
C ILE A 166 14.83 -25.72 -11.38
N THR A 167 15.95 -25.22 -11.91
CA THR A 167 16.80 -25.96 -12.84
C THR A 167 18.05 -26.45 -12.10
N CYS A 168 18.38 -27.73 -12.22
CA CYS A 168 19.62 -28.29 -11.65
C CYS A 168 20.49 -28.91 -12.74
N VAL A 169 21.79 -28.64 -12.69
CA VAL A 169 22.81 -29.24 -13.55
C VAL A 169 23.77 -30.05 -12.70
N ASP A 170 24.20 -31.21 -13.21
CA ASP A 170 25.20 -32.03 -12.52
C ASP A 170 26.53 -31.27 -12.44
N ILE A 171 27.18 -31.32 -11.27
CA ILE A 171 28.56 -30.87 -11.12
C ILE A 171 29.42 -31.86 -11.90
N PRO A 172 30.19 -31.43 -12.91
CA PRO A 172 31.02 -32.33 -13.69
C PRO A 172 31.97 -33.09 -12.77
N VAL A 173 31.90 -34.42 -12.79
CA VAL A 173 32.96 -35.24 -12.21
C VAL A 173 34.23 -34.96 -13.03
N PRO A 174 35.37 -34.61 -12.40
CA PRO A 174 36.60 -34.33 -13.12
C PRO A 174 36.97 -35.51 -14.03
N ASP A 175 37.15 -35.25 -15.33
CA ASP A 175 37.66 -36.22 -16.30
C ASP A 175 39.18 -36.35 -16.08
N THR A 176 39.61 -37.46 -15.48
CA THR A 176 41.00 -37.70 -15.06
C THR A 176 41.85 -38.29 -16.17
N SER A 177 41.69 -37.84 -17.42
CA SER A 177 42.13 -38.58 -18.61
C SER A 177 43.64 -38.85 -18.72
N ASP A 178 44.52 -38.23 -17.93
CA ASP A 178 45.98 -38.35 -18.12
C ASP A 178 46.80 -38.86 -16.91
N VAL A 179 46.37 -38.65 -15.66
CA VAL A 179 47.04 -39.24 -14.46
C VAL A 179 46.04 -40.13 -13.75
N CYS A 180 46.40 -41.39 -13.52
CA CYS A 180 45.51 -42.44 -12.98
C CYS A 180 44.36 -42.90 -13.89
N ALA A 181 44.18 -42.28 -15.06
CA ALA A 181 43.27 -42.75 -16.11
C ALA A 181 43.64 -44.15 -16.60
N GLY A 182 42.62 -44.98 -16.81
CA GLY A 182 42.77 -46.35 -17.30
C GLY A 182 43.02 -47.40 -16.21
N LEU A 183 43.21 -47.01 -14.94
CA LEU A 183 43.21 -47.95 -13.82
C LEU A 183 41.77 -48.34 -13.46
N PRO A 184 41.48 -49.64 -13.20
CA PRO A 184 40.18 -50.08 -12.70
C PRO A 184 39.80 -49.29 -11.43
N ASN A 185 38.67 -48.57 -11.47
CA ASN A 185 38.20 -47.69 -10.39
C ASN A 185 39.20 -46.58 -9.97
N GLY A 186 40.07 -46.13 -10.88
CA GLY A 186 41.03 -45.05 -10.60
C GLY A 186 41.99 -45.36 -9.43
N THR A 187 42.21 -46.64 -9.15
CA THR A 187 43.00 -47.13 -8.01
C THR A 187 44.13 -48.03 -8.49
N GLY A 188 45.33 -47.82 -7.96
CA GLY A 188 46.51 -48.61 -8.31
C GLY A 188 47.75 -47.75 -8.51
N ASN A 189 48.76 -48.32 -9.16
CA ASN A 189 50.00 -47.59 -9.45
C ASN A 189 49.99 -47.14 -10.90
N TRP A 190 50.12 -45.83 -11.12
CA TRP A 190 50.37 -45.25 -12.44
C TRP A 190 51.87 -44.99 -12.58
N VAL A 191 52.44 -45.27 -13.76
CA VAL A 191 53.88 -45.16 -14.00
C VAL A 191 54.13 -44.39 -15.30
N TYR A 192 54.99 -43.37 -15.23
CA TYR A 192 55.44 -42.60 -16.39
C TYR A 192 56.91 -42.23 -16.24
N GLU A 193 57.69 -42.58 -17.26
CA GLU A 193 59.16 -42.54 -17.23
C GLU A 193 59.71 -43.15 -15.93
N ASP A 194 60.44 -42.35 -15.14
CA ASP A 194 61.04 -42.77 -13.88
C ASP A 194 60.13 -42.55 -12.66
N THR A 195 58.87 -42.17 -12.86
CA THR A 195 57.94 -41.80 -11.77
C THR A 195 56.80 -42.80 -11.61
N THR A 196 56.52 -43.19 -10.37
CA THR A 196 55.38 -44.02 -9.97
C THR A 196 54.48 -43.25 -9.02
N CYS A 197 53.18 -43.19 -9.30
CA CYS A 197 52.17 -42.56 -8.46
C CYS A 197 51.17 -43.59 -7.92
N VAL A 198 50.79 -43.45 -6.64
CA VAL A 198 49.73 -44.23 -6.00
C VAL A 198 48.40 -43.49 -6.19
N CYS A 199 47.49 -44.10 -6.93
CA CYS A 199 46.21 -43.54 -7.28
C CYS A 199 45.09 -44.03 -6.35
N SER A 200 44.19 -43.12 -5.96
CA SER A 200 42.96 -43.40 -5.22
C SER A 200 41.84 -42.50 -5.72
N ASN A 201 40.69 -43.09 -6.07
CA ASN A 201 39.52 -42.37 -6.60
C ASN A 201 39.85 -41.40 -7.77
N GLY A 202 40.82 -41.76 -8.62
CA GLY A 202 41.23 -40.94 -9.76
C GLY A 202 42.26 -39.85 -9.46
N GLY A 203 42.62 -39.62 -8.19
CA GLY A 203 43.66 -38.69 -7.78
C GLY A 203 44.98 -39.38 -7.39
N ALA A 204 46.12 -38.76 -7.70
CA ALA A 204 47.41 -39.23 -7.24
C ALA A 204 47.65 -38.81 -5.77
N THR A 205 47.76 -39.79 -4.88
CA THR A 205 47.94 -39.58 -3.44
C THR A 205 49.40 -39.45 -3.02
N SER A 206 50.33 -40.00 -3.82
CA SER A 206 51.77 -39.88 -3.63
C SER A 206 52.50 -40.28 -4.90
N CYS A 207 53.63 -39.63 -5.20
CA CYS A 207 54.47 -39.97 -6.35
C CYS A 207 55.95 -40.06 -5.94
N THR A 208 56.65 -41.05 -6.46
CA THR A 208 58.09 -41.25 -6.22
C THR A 208 58.81 -41.54 -7.52
N ASN A 209 60.08 -41.12 -7.61
CA ASN A 209 60.94 -41.48 -8.74
C ASN A 209 61.72 -42.80 -8.48
N THR A 210 62.48 -43.27 -9.47
CA THR A 210 63.34 -44.49 -9.38
C THR A 210 64.43 -44.43 -8.31
N SER A 211 64.79 -43.22 -7.82
CA SER A 211 65.69 -43.03 -6.68
C SER A 211 64.97 -43.08 -5.32
N GLY A 212 63.64 -43.22 -5.31
CA GLY A 212 62.80 -43.21 -4.12
C GLY A 212 62.51 -41.82 -3.56
N ALA A 213 62.92 -40.75 -4.25
CA ALA A 213 62.64 -39.38 -3.83
C ALA A 213 61.18 -39.04 -4.13
N ALA A 214 60.55 -38.31 -3.19
CA ALA A 214 59.21 -37.78 -3.39
C ALA A 214 59.21 -36.79 -4.55
N VAL A 215 58.26 -36.97 -5.47
CA VAL A 215 58.03 -36.06 -6.59
C VAL A 215 56.70 -35.36 -6.33
N ASP A 216 56.68 -34.04 -6.50
CA ASP A 216 55.47 -33.24 -6.37
C ASP A 216 54.48 -33.63 -7.49
N PRO A 217 53.26 -34.11 -7.16
CA PRO A 217 52.25 -34.45 -8.15
C PRO A 217 51.92 -33.30 -9.11
N ASN A 218 51.93 -32.04 -8.63
CA ASN A 218 51.68 -30.86 -9.46
C ASN A 218 52.72 -30.72 -10.58
N MET A 219 54.00 -30.96 -10.28
CA MET A 219 55.07 -30.86 -11.27
C MET A 219 54.94 -31.90 -12.39
N ILE A 220 54.37 -33.07 -12.11
CA ILE A 220 54.13 -34.10 -13.12
C ILE A 220 53.06 -33.62 -14.11
N CYS A 221 51.96 -33.05 -13.61
CA CYS A 221 50.93 -32.45 -14.45
C CYS A 221 51.50 -31.34 -15.35
N MET A 222 52.35 -30.48 -14.79
CA MET A 222 53.00 -29.41 -15.55
C MET A 222 53.87 -29.95 -16.70
N VAL A 223 54.58 -31.06 -16.47
CA VAL A 223 55.44 -31.69 -17.49
C VAL A 223 54.60 -32.28 -18.62
N ILE A 224 53.51 -32.98 -18.30
CA ILE A 224 52.62 -33.62 -19.28
C ILE A 224 52.01 -32.57 -20.22
N HIS A 225 51.55 -31.45 -19.68
CA HIS A 225 50.82 -30.42 -20.43
C HIS A 225 51.69 -29.25 -20.90
N GLY A 226 53.00 -29.29 -20.62
CA GLY A 226 53.94 -28.24 -21.02
C GLY A 226 53.78 -26.91 -20.26
N GLY A 227 53.10 -26.92 -19.10
CA GLY A 227 52.92 -25.74 -18.25
C GLY A 227 51.89 -25.94 -17.12
N ALA A 228 51.85 -25.02 -16.16
CA ALA A 228 50.88 -25.01 -15.05
C ALA A 228 49.43 -24.77 -15.50
N THR A 229 49.27 -24.22 -16.69
CA THR A 229 47.98 -23.97 -17.33
C THR A 229 48.11 -24.21 -18.83
N TRP A 230 47.07 -24.76 -19.44
CA TRP A 230 46.98 -24.94 -20.90
C TRP A 230 45.56 -24.71 -21.38
N SER A 231 45.40 -24.44 -22.67
CA SER A 231 44.09 -24.30 -23.31
C SER A 231 43.91 -25.39 -24.35
N THR A 232 42.74 -26.01 -24.34
CA THR A 232 42.27 -26.87 -25.43
C THR A 232 41.37 -26.04 -26.35
N THR A 233 40.78 -26.68 -27.36
CA THR A 233 39.79 -26.05 -28.23
C THR A 233 38.50 -25.65 -27.51
N THR A 234 38.21 -26.24 -26.35
CA THR A 234 36.92 -26.11 -25.64
C THR A 234 37.06 -25.83 -24.15
N GLN A 235 38.27 -25.84 -23.60
CA GLN A 235 38.51 -25.66 -22.16
C GLN A 235 39.80 -24.87 -21.89
N ASN A 236 39.80 -24.17 -20.75
CA ASN A 236 41.00 -23.69 -20.08
C ASN A 236 41.29 -24.56 -18.87
N CYS A 237 42.53 -25.02 -18.73
CA CYS A 237 42.93 -25.99 -17.73
C CYS A 237 44.11 -25.51 -16.88
N SER A 238 44.20 -25.98 -15.64
CA SER A 238 45.31 -25.75 -14.70
C SER A 238 45.68 -27.02 -13.93
N CYS A 239 46.90 -27.14 -13.44
CA CYS A 239 47.31 -28.24 -12.57
C CYS A 239 46.99 -27.97 -11.09
N ASN A 240 46.28 -28.89 -10.44
CA ASN A 240 46.05 -28.89 -9.00
C ASN A 240 47.27 -29.44 -8.23
N ASP A 241 47.30 -29.22 -6.91
CA ASP A 241 48.38 -29.69 -6.03
C ASP A 241 48.49 -31.23 -5.97
N ASP A 242 47.39 -31.93 -6.21
CA ASP A 242 47.34 -33.40 -6.29
C ASP A 242 47.76 -33.95 -7.68
N GLY A 243 48.23 -33.08 -8.57
CA GLY A 243 48.65 -33.43 -9.93
C GLY A 243 47.50 -33.66 -10.90
N SER A 244 46.25 -33.40 -10.51
CA SER A 244 45.11 -33.50 -11.42
C SER A 244 44.92 -32.22 -12.25
N PRO A 245 44.42 -32.35 -13.50
CA PRO A 245 43.97 -31.21 -14.29
C PRO A 245 42.64 -30.66 -13.74
N ASN A 246 42.53 -29.34 -13.59
CA ASN A 246 41.30 -28.60 -13.35
C ASN A 246 40.93 -27.82 -14.61
N CYS A 247 39.91 -28.28 -15.34
CA CYS A 247 39.51 -27.70 -16.61
C CYS A 247 38.12 -27.05 -16.52
N VAL A 248 38.00 -25.82 -17.02
CA VAL A 248 36.75 -25.08 -17.16
C VAL A 248 36.45 -24.85 -18.64
N ASN A 249 35.20 -25.04 -19.07
CA ASN A 249 34.79 -24.80 -20.46
C ASN A 249 34.93 -23.32 -20.84
N ILE A 250 35.28 -23.06 -22.10
CA ILE A 250 35.29 -21.72 -22.74
C ILE A 250 33.98 -21.43 -23.47
#